data_AF-A0A963GIY5-F1
#
_entry.id   AF-A0A963GIY5-F1
#
_cell.length_a   1.000
_cell.length_b   1.000
_cell.length_c   1.000
_cell.angle_alpha   90.00
_cell.angle_beta   90.00
_cell.angle_gamma   90.00
#
_symmetry.space_group_name_H-M   'P 1'
#
loop_
_entity.id
_entity.type
_entity.pdbx_description
1 polymer ?
#
loop_
_entity_poly.entity_id
_entity_poly.type
_entity_poly.pdbx_seq_one_letter_code
_entity_poly.pdbx_strand_id
1 'polypeptide(L)'
;MTTPAFDESQPNTNVGNSRQAAEAASNANHLSLRDLLIMLGSVPSWNRTPYGANKRYPDGVISSKGLEQFDVQLTWGTTGGAKNRIVKTVYYHSENGGTSWSPFPFDAAGNFVRIRSWDALGNWAGDTWSNTP
;
A
#
# COMPACT_ATOMS: atom_id res chain seq x y z
N MET A 1 2.23 27.72 6.61
CA MET A 1 2.36 26.37 7.19
C MET A 1 2.99 26.53 8.55
N THR A 2 2.22 26.35 9.61
CA THR A 2 2.71 26.36 10.98
C THR A 2 2.97 24.92 11.40
N THR A 3 4.22 24.60 11.71
CA THR A 3 4.59 23.34 12.34
C THR A 3 3.93 23.26 13.72
N PRO A 4 3.34 22.11 14.10
CA PRO A 4 2.77 21.93 15.43
C PRO A 4 3.84 22.09 16.53
N ALA A 5 3.42 22.54 17.71
CA ALA A 5 4.26 22.65 18.88
C ALA A 5 4.73 21.27 19.36
N PHE A 6 5.91 21.23 19.99
CA PHE A 6 6.48 20.02 20.58
C PHE A 6 5.54 19.45 21.64
N ASP A 7 5.19 18.16 21.50
CA ASP A 7 4.29 17.44 22.39
C ASP A 7 5.11 16.50 23.28
N GLU A 8 5.26 16.90 24.56
CA GLU A 8 6.00 16.16 25.59
C GLU A 8 5.34 14.83 26.00
N SER A 9 4.09 14.58 25.57
CA SER A 9 3.42 13.29 25.78
C SER A 9 3.79 12.24 24.73
N GLN A 10 4.44 12.65 23.65
CA GLN A 10 5.03 11.74 22.67
C GLN A 10 6.26 11.06 23.30
N PRO A 11 6.41 9.73 23.17
CA PRO A 11 7.49 9.00 23.82
C PRO A 11 8.87 9.45 23.28
N ASN A 12 9.73 9.91 24.20
CA ASN A 12 11.12 10.26 23.98
C ASN A 12 11.94 9.00 23.66
N THR A 13 12.61 8.98 22.50
CA THR A 13 13.45 7.85 22.05
C THR A 13 14.65 7.55 22.96
N ASN A 14 14.99 8.44 23.91
CA ASN A 14 16.11 8.28 24.82
C ASN A 14 15.76 7.68 26.19
N VAL A 15 14.49 7.41 26.51
CA VAL A 15 14.11 6.94 27.85
C VAL A 15 13.08 5.80 27.75
N GLY A 16 13.56 4.55 27.87
CA GLY A 16 12.78 3.43 28.42
C GLY A 16 11.40 3.12 27.81
N ASN A 17 11.20 3.25 26.50
CA ASN A 17 10.17 2.55 25.70
C ASN A 17 10.45 2.70 24.19
N SER A 18 11.74 2.81 23.85
CA SER A 18 12.25 3.12 22.52
C SER A 18 11.75 2.15 21.44
N ARG A 19 11.47 0.90 21.82
CA ARG A 19 10.91 -0.10 20.90
C ARG A 19 9.48 0.22 20.48
N GLN A 20 8.57 0.53 21.41
CA GLN A 20 7.18 0.86 21.10
C GLN A 20 7.07 2.19 20.35
N ALA A 21 7.93 3.16 20.70
CA ALA A 21 8.02 4.44 19.99
C ALA A 21 8.59 4.27 18.57
N ALA A 22 9.61 3.43 18.40
CA ALA A 22 10.17 3.09 17.09
C ALA A 22 9.19 2.28 16.23
N GLU A 23 8.44 1.35 16.83
CA GLU A 23 7.37 0.60 16.17
C GLU A 23 6.24 1.55 15.75
N ALA A 24 5.80 2.49 16.60
CA ALA A 24 4.78 3.49 16.25
C ALA A 24 5.23 4.43 15.12
N ALA A 25 6.48 4.91 15.16
CA ALA A 25 7.04 5.77 14.11
C ALA A 25 7.25 5.00 12.78
N SER A 26 7.71 3.76 12.86
CA SER A 26 7.81 2.86 11.71
C SER A 26 6.43 2.61 11.07
N ASN A 27 5.41 2.36 11.90
CA ASN A 27 4.03 2.19 11.44
C ASN A 27 3.49 3.46 10.77
N ALA A 28 3.74 4.66 11.32
CA ALA A 28 3.33 5.92 10.72
C ALA A 28 4.03 6.20 9.37
N ASN A 29 5.30 5.85 9.25
CA ASN A 29 6.04 5.96 7.99
C ASN A 29 5.51 4.97 6.94
N HIS A 30 5.20 3.73 7.33
CA HIS A 30 4.63 2.74 6.43
C HIS A 30 3.20 3.09 5.98
N LEU A 31 2.38 3.69 6.85
CA LEU A 31 1.07 4.28 6.48
C LEU A 31 1.22 5.33 5.37
N SER A 32 2.19 6.23 5.54
CA SER A 32 2.46 7.28 4.57
C SER A 32 2.94 6.71 3.23
N LEU A 33 3.77 5.67 3.26
CA LEU A 33 4.21 4.94 2.06
C LEU A 33 3.06 4.22 1.37
N ARG A 34 2.11 3.65 2.12
CA ARG A 34 0.89 3.07 1.58
C ARG A 34 0.06 4.07 0.82
N ASP A 35 -0.25 5.19 1.45
CA ASP A 35 -1.17 6.17 0.90
C ASP A 35 -0.56 6.76 -0.37
N LEU A 36 0.76 6.91 -0.36
CA LEU A 36 1.54 7.26 -1.53
C LEU A 36 1.54 6.15 -2.60
N LEU A 37 1.61 4.86 -2.25
CA LEU A 37 1.41 3.71 -3.17
C LEU A 37 -0.01 3.64 -3.74
N ILE A 38 -1.03 3.94 -2.95
CA ILE A 38 -2.44 3.98 -3.35
C ILE A 38 -2.67 5.14 -4.34
N MET A 39 -2.04 6.28 -4.08
CA MET A 39 -2.20 7.50 -4.87
C MET A 39 -1.38 7.47 -6.17
N LEU A 40 -0.13 6.99 -6.11
CA LEU A 40 0.82 7.05 -7.22
C LEU A 40 1.05 5.70 -7.90
N GLY A 41 0.60 4.59 -7.31
CA GLY A 41 0.86 3.23 -7.82
C GLY A 41 2.33 2.79 -7.71
N SER A 42 3.16 3.59 -7.03
CA SER A 42 4.58 3.33 -6.77
C SER A 42 5.11 4.32 -5.74
N VAL A 43 6.25 4.01 -5.12
CA VAL A 43 6.98 4.94 -4.26
C VAL A 43 8.01 5.72 -5.09
N PRO A 44 8.00 7.07 -5.10
CA PRO A 44 9.02 7.85 -5.78
C PRO A 44 10.43 7.45 -5.35
N SER A 45 11.34 7.40 -6.32
CA SER A 45 12.75 7.03 -6.12
C SER A 45 12.97 5.57 -5.67
N TRP A 46 11.95 4.71 -5.76
CA TRP A 46 12.09 3.26 -5.65
C TRP A 46 12.08 2.64 -7.05
N ASN A 47 12.77 1.51 -7.21
CA ASN A 47 12.70 0.76 -8.45
C ASN A 47 11.30 0.18 -8.59
N ARG A 48 10.71 0.28 -9.79
CA ARG A 48 9.37 -0.21 -10.08
C ARG A 48 9.42 -1.29 -11.16
N THR A 49 9.02 -2.50 -10.81
CA THR A 49 9.06 -3.67 -11.70
C THR A 49 7.67 -4.28 -11.83
N PRO A 50 6.95 -4.04 -12.93
CA PRO A 50 5.71 -4.76 -13.22
C PRO A 50 6.01 -6.23 -13.56
N TYR A 51 5.14 -7.13 -13.11
CA TYR A 51 5.22 -8.56 -13.43
C TYR A 51 3.89 -9.09 -13.96
N GLY A 52 3.92 -10.31 -14.50
CA GLY A 52 2.77 -10.98 -15.06
C GLY A 52 2.87 -11.21 -16.56
N ALA A 53 1.92 -11.98 -17.09
CA ALA A 53 1.94 -12.42 -18.49
C ALA A 53 1.73 -11.27 -19.50
N ASN A 54 1.01 -10.22 -19.09
CA ASN A 54 0.65 -9.11 -19.95
C ASN A 54 1.29 -7.80 -19.47
N LYS A 55 2.25 -7.24 -20.22
CA LYS A 55 2.91 -5.98 -19.85
C LYS A 55 1.96 -4.76 -19.83
N ARG A 56 0.84 -4.81 -20.56
CA ARG A 56 -0.18 -3.74 -20.56
C ARG A 56 -1.14 -3.87 -19.38
N TYR A 57 -1.40 -5.10 -18.95
CA TYR A 57 -2.26 -5.44 -17.83
C TYR A 57 -1.49 -6.36 -16.88
N PRO A 58 -0.46 -5.82 -16.19
CA PRO A 58 0.37 -6.64 -15.32
C PRO A 58 -0.47 -7.24 -14.19
N ASP A 59 -0.04 -8.41 -13.73
CA ASP A 59 -0.63 -9.09 -12.58
C ASP A 59 -0.29 -8.35 -11.28
N GLY A 60 0.82 -7.60 -11.28
CA GLY A 60 1.17 -6.72 -10.18
C GLY A 60 2.41 -5.89 -10.44
N VAL A 61 2.80 -5.11 -9.44
CA VAL A 61 3.97 -4.23 -9.49
C VAL A 61 4.73 -4.32 -8.18
N ILE A 62 6.03 -4.60 -8.26
CA ILE A 62 6.93 -4.53 -7.12
C ILE A 62 7.61 -3.16 -7.11
N SER A 63 7.53 -2.45 -5.99
CA SER A 63 8.36 -1.28 -5.69
C SER A 63 9.44 -1.69 -4.70
N SER A 64 10.73 -1.50 -5.01
CA SER A 64 11.85 -1.97 -4.17
C SER A 64 12.89 -0.90 -3.87
N LYS A 65 13.42 -0.90 -2.64
CA LYS A 65 14.60 -0.13 -2.23
C LYS A 65 15.45 -0.96 -1.26
N GLY A 66 16.53 -1.55 -1.80
CA GLY A 66 17.32 -2.51 -1.05
C GLY A 66 16.53 -3.80 -0.81
N LEU A 67 16.49 -4.26 0.45
CA LEU A 67 15.70 -5.44 0.84
C LEU A 67 14.22 -5.12 1.06
N GLU A 68 13.87 -3.84 1.26
CA GLU A 68 12.47 -3.44 1.43
C GLU A 68 11.75 -3.45 0.09
N GLN A 69 10.60 -4.12 0.04
CA GLN A 69 9.78 -4.27 -1.14
C GLN A 69 8.29 -4.16 -0.81
N PHE A 70 7.54 -3.53 -1.71
CA PHE A 70 6.09 -3.51 -1.70
C PHE A 70 5.58 -4.18 -2.96
N ASP A 71 4.66 -5.13 -2.81
CA ASP A 71 3.96 -5.77 -3.92
C ASP A 71 2.52 -5.26 -3.96
N VAL A 72 2.15 -4.75 -5.13
CA VAL A 72 0.80 -4.30 -5.46
C VAL A 72 0.23 -5.27 -6.48
N GLN A 73 -0.57 -6.22 -6.02
CA GLN A 73 -1.23 -7.19 -6.89
C GLN A 73 -2.48 -6.59 -7.48
N LEU A 74 -2.70 -6.78 -8.78
CA LEU A 74 -3.75 -6.13 -9.55
C LEU A 74 -4.70 -7.17 -10.14
N THR A 75 -5.99 -6.99 -9.91
CA THR A 75 -7.02 -7.73 -10.64
C THR A 75 -7.72 -6.78 -11.60
N TRP A 76 -7.81 -7.20 -12.86
CA TRP A 76 -8.45 -6.45 -13.94
C TRP A 76 -9.87 -6.95 -14.19
N GLY A 77 -10.81 -6.02 -14.34
CA GLY A 77 -12.16 -6.33 -14.77
C GLY A 77 -12.18 -6.81 -16.21
N THR A 78 -13.02 -7.79 -16.50
CA THR A 78 -13.11 -8.43 -17.82
C THR A 78 -14.38 -8.06 -18.59
N THR A 79 -15.39 -7.49 -17.92
CA THR A 79 -16.73 -7.24 -18.46
C THR A 79 -17.28 -5.86 -18.05
N GLY A 80 -18.32 -5.42 -18.76
CA GLY A 80 -19.05 -4.18 -18.45
C GLY A 80 -18.17 -2.93 -18.41
N GLY A 81 -18.57 -1.93 -17.62
CA GLY A 81 -17.79 -0.70 -17.42
C GLY A 81 -16.44 -0.91 -16.73
N ALA A 82 -16.22 -2.07 -16.10
CA ALA A 82 -14.96 -2.46 -15.47
C ALA A 82 -13.94 -3.08 -16.44
N LYS A 83 -14.32 -3.39 -17.69
CA LYS A 83 -13.43 -4.04 -18.66
C LYS A 83 -12.13 -3.25 -18.84
N ASN A 84 -10.99 -3.94 -18.71
CA ASN A 84 -9.64 -3.37 -18.81
C ASN A 84 -9.32 -2.32 -17.74
N ARG A 85 -10.02 -2.33 -16.60
CA ARG A 85 -9.78 -1.45 -15.45
C ARG A 85 -9.45 -2.28 -14.22
N ILE A 86 -8.68 -1.72 -13.29
CA ILE A 86 -8.41 -2.37 -12.01
C ILE A 86 -9.70 -2.40 -11.18
N VAL A 87 -10.07 -3.59 -10.70
CA VAL A 87 -11.24 -3.83 -9.83
C VAL A 87 -10.83 -4.27 -8.43
N LYS A 88 -9.62 -4.80 -8.28
CA LYS A 88 -9.07 -5.18 -6.98
C LYS A 88 -7.58 -4.89 -6.95
N THR A 89 -7.12 -4.43 -5.79
CA THR A 89 -5.70 -4.25 -5.50
C THR A 89 -5.40 -4.83 -4.13
N VAL A 90 -4.39 -5.68 -4.04
CA VAL A 90 -3.92 -6.26 -2.77
C VAL A 90 -2.51 -5.76 -2.51
N TYR A 91 -2.27 -5.26 -1.30
CA TYR A 91 -0.98 -4.68 -0.91
C TYR A 91 -0.24 -5.65 0.03
N TYR A 92 1.03 -5.92 -0.28
CA TYR A 92 1.95 -6.69 0.55
C TYR A 92 3.25 -5.91 0.78
N HIS A 93 3.95 -6.22 1.87
CA HIS A 93 5.32 -5.78 2.11
C HIS A 93 6.25 -6.96 2.38
N SER A 94 7.53 -6.73 2.16
CA SER A 94 8.62 -7.64 2.44
C SER A 94 9.83 -6.83 2.89
N GLU A 95 10.39 -7.19 4.04
CA GLU A 95 11.65 -6.60 4.54
C GLU A 95 12.90 -7.40 4.12
N ASN A 96 12.72 -8.52 3.39
CA ASN A 96 13.78 -9.48 3.07
C ASN A 96 13.92 -9.80 1.57
N GLY A 97 13.72 -8.80 0.72
CA GLY A 97 13.96 -8.89 -0.71
C GLY A 97 12.97 -9.78 -1.47
N GLY A 98 11.76 -9.98 -0.93
CA GLY A 98 10.70 -10.77 -1.53
C GLY A 98 10.72 -12.24 -1.14
N THR A 99 11.53 -12.63 -0.16
CA THR A 99 11.61 -14.02 0.33
C THR A 99 10.35 -14.42 1.10
N SER A 100 9.76 -13.47 1.84
CA SER A 100 8.46 -13.64 2.50
C SER A 100 7.63 -12.37 2.40
N TRP A 101 6.35 -12.53 2.15
CA TRP A 101 5.41 -11.43 2.01
C TRP A 101 4.40 -11.43 3.14
N SER A 102 4.23 -10.27 3.76
CA SER A 102 3.22 -10.02 4.77
C SER A 102 2.17 -9.09 4.18
N PRO A 103 0.86 -9.36 4.40
CA PRO A 103 -0.18 -8.39 4.09
C PRO A 103 0.19 -7.04 4.67
N PHE A 104 -0.08 -5.98 3.94
CA PHE A 104 0.26 -4.62 4.36
C PHE A 104 -0.67 -4.24 5.54
N PRO A 105 -0.29 -4.29 6.85
CA PRO A 105 -1.23 -4.05 7.95
C PRO A 105 -1.28 -2.56 8.33
N PHE A 106 -2.27 -1.78 7.86
CA PHE A 106 -2.18 -0.30 7.96
C PHE A 106 -3.51 0.46 8.11
N ASP A 107 -4.55 -0.14 8.65
CA ASP A 107 -5.54 0.64 9.41
C ASP A 107 -5.81 -0.11 10.73
N ALA A 108 -6.50 0.52 11.68
CA ALA A 108 -6.85 -0.13 12.94
C ALA A 108 -7.68 -1.42 12.74
N ALA A 109 -8.19 -1.67 11.52
CA ALA A 109 -8.97 -2.83 11.11
C ALA A 109 -8.18 -3.86 10.27
N GLY A 110 -6.89 -3.62 9.98
CA GLY A 110 -6.03 -4.49 9.19
C GLY A 110 -6.40 -4.62 7.72
N ASN A 111 -7.04 -3.61 7.10
CA ASN A 111 -7.41 -3.68 5.69
C ASN A 111 -6.22 -3.41 4.75
N PHE A 112 -6.05 -4.29 3.76
CA PHE A 112 -4.96 -4.23 2.76
C PHE A 112 -5.43 -4.58 1.35
N VAL A 113 -6.74 -4.67 1.16
CA VAL A 113 -7.38 -4.96 -0.11
C VAL A 113 -8.27 -3.79 -0.45
N ARG A 114 -8.04 -3.18 -1.61
CA ARG A 114 -8.89 -2.15 -2.19
C ARG A 114 -9.71 -2.77 -3.31
N ILE A 115 -11.03 -2.69 -3.19
CA ILE A 115 -11.95 -3.09 -4.26
C ILE A 115 -12.49 -1.81 -4.88
N ARG A 116 -12.34 -1.67 -6.19
CA ARG A 116 -12.80 -0.51 -6.95
C ARG A 116 -14.03 -0.87 -7.76
N SER A 117 -15.10 -0.12 -7.54
CA SER A 117 -16.36 -0.27 -8.25
C SER A 117 -16.44 0.67 -9.45
N TRP A 118 -17.08 0.19 -10.52
CA TRP A 118 -17.32 0.94 -11.75
C TRP A 118 -18.78 0.83 -12.13
N ASP A 119 -19.38 1.92 -12.61
CA ASP A 119 -20.75 1.89 -13.14
C ASP A 119 -20.79 1.21 -14.53
N ALA A 120 -22.00 1.08 -15.09
CA ALA A 120 -22.18 0.45 -16.41
C ALA A 120 -21.50 1.21 -17.56
N LEU A 121 -21.27 2.52 -17.40
CA LEU A 121 -20.61 3.38 -18.37
C LEU A 121 -19.07 3.40 -18.17
N GLY A 122 -18.58 2.77 -17.10
CA GLY A 122 -17.17 2.75 -16.73
C GLY A 122 -16.72 3.97 -15.95
N ASN A 123 -17.61 4.75 -15.35
CA ASN A 123 -17.22 5.77 -14.39
C ASN A 123 -16.88 5.13 -13.04
N TRP A 124 -15.94 5.75 -12.32
CA TRP A 124 -15.60 5.30 -10.98
C TRP A 124 -16.79 5.52 -10.04
N ALA A 125 -17.24 4.44 -9.39
CA ALA A 125 -18.41 4.46 -8.51
C ALA A 125 -18.03 4.51 -7.02
N GLY A 126 -16.75 4.28 -6.68
CA GLY A 126 -16.26 4.26 -5.32
C GLY A 126 -15.26 3.14 -5.06
N ASP A 127 -14.67 3.17 -3.87
CA ASP A 127 -13.79 2.12 -3.38
C ASP A 127 -14.29 1.57 -2.04
N THR A 128 -14.09 0.28 -1.81
CA THR A 128 -14.28 -0.37 -0.52
C THR A 128 -12.97 -1.04 -0.08
N TRP A 129 -12.77 -1.11 1.24
CA TRP A 129 -11.58 -1.70 1.85
C TRP A 129 -11.91 -3.00 2.57
N SER A 130 -11.01 -3.98 2.48
CA SER A 130 -11.15 -5.29 3.11
C SER A 130 -9.80 -5.80 3.62
N ASN A 131 -9.86 -6.72 4.58
CA ASN A 131 -8.73 -7.49 5.10
C ASN A 131 -8.63 -8.89 4.46
N THR A 132 -9.49 -9.22 3.50
CA THR A 132 -9.52 -10.54 2.84
C THR A 132 -9.10 -10.41 1.37
N PRO A 133 -8.02 -11.11 0.94
CA PRO A 133 -7.47 -11.08 -0.41
C PRO A 133 -8.39 -11.54 -1.54
#